data_AF-A0A0D7NKE9-F1
#
_entry.id   AF-A0A0D7NKE9-F1
#
_cell.length_a   1.000
_cell.length_b   1.000
_cell.length_c   1.000
_cell.angle_alpha   90.00
_cell.angle_beta   90.00
_cell.angle_gamma   90.00
#
_symmetry.space_group_name_H-M   'P 1'
#
loop_
_entity.id
_entity.type
_entity.pdbx_description
1 polymer ?
#
loop_
_entity_poly.entity_id
_entity_poly.type
_entity_poly.pdbx_seq_one_letter_code
_entity_poly.pdbx_strand_id
1 'polypeptide(L)'
;MTNAPLANHPLQDFVDRHERLFVLTGAGCSTNSGIPDYRDSHGNWKRTQPVNFQAFMSEEHTRQRYWARSLIGWRRFGQARPNDAHHALARIEANGRCEMLLTQNVDRLHQSAGHRQVIDLHGRLDLVRCMGCGRKTPRNEFQETLGSANAEWLTLDAADAPDGDADLEHADFSSFNVPACESCGGILKPDVVFFGENVPRDIVATAQDHLAQADAMLIVGSSLMVYSGFRFVQAAAQRQIPIAAVNLGRTRADDLLTLKVEERCEAALAFLL
;
A
#
# COMPACT_ATOMS: atom_id res chain seq x y z
N MET A 1 14.82 -45.43 -15.42
CA MET A 1 14.66 -43.99 -15.72
C MET A 1 14.29 -43.33 -14.40
N THR A 2 15.28 -42.76 -13.72
CA THR A 2 15.10 -42.04 -12.45
C THR A 2 14.36 -40.75 -12.75
N ASN A 3 13.12 -40.62 -12.28
CA ASN A 3 12.43 -39.34 -12.22
C ASN A 3 13.28 -38.41 -11.36
N ALA A 4 14.01 -37.49 -11.98
CA ALA A 4 14.52 -36.33 -11.26
C ALA A 4 13.31 -35.63 -10.64
N PRO A 5 13.30 -35.32 -9.34
CA PRO A 5 12.25 -34.50 -8.78
C PRO A 5 12.21 -33.19 -9.58
N LEU A 6 11.00 -32.77 -10.00
CA LEU A 6 10.80 -31.44 -10.55
C LEU A 6 11.43 -30.45 -9.58
N ALA A 7 12.40 -29.66 -10.05
CA ALA A 7 13.04 -28.66 -9.19
C ALA A 7 11.95 -27.73 -8.67
N ASN A 8 11.86 -27.58 -7.35
CA ASN A 8 10.94 -26.64 -6.72
C ASN A 8 11.22 -25.23 -7.25
N HIS A 9 10.17 -24.41 -7.30
CA HIS A 9 10.29 -23.02 -7.69
C HIS A 9 11.30 -22.30 -6.76
N PRO A 10 12.25 -21.47 -7.25
CA PRO A 10 13.28 -20.85 -6.40
C PRO A 10 12.72 -20.05 -5.22
N LEU A 11 11.55 -19.42 -5.40
CA LEU A 11 10.86 -18.76 -4.29
C LEU A 11 10.33 -19.73 -3.25
N GLN A 12 9.82 -20.89 -3.67
CA GLN A 12 9.37 -21.92 -2.75
C GLN A 12 10.53 -22.41 -1.90
N ASP A 13 11.68 -22.69 -2.51
CA ASP A 13 12.90 -23.05 -1.78
C ASP A 13 13.34 -21.95 -0.80
N PHE A 14 13.25 -20.68 -1.21
CA PHE A 14 13.55 -19.56 -0.32
C PHE A 14 12.59 -19.52 0.86
N VAL A 15 11.28 -19.57 0.61
CA VAL A 15 10.27 -19.57 1.68
C VAL A 15 10.47 -20.79 2.59
N ASP A 16 10.71 -21.97 2.04
CA ASP A 16 10.84 -23.23 2.76
C ASP A 16 12.05 -23.31 3.69
N ARG A 17 13.13 -22.56 3.42
CA ARG A 17 14.33 -22.52 4.26
C ARG A 17 14.22 -21.60 5.47
N HIS A 18 13.23 -20.72 5.52
CA HIS A 18 13.14 -19.67 6.54
C HIS A 18 11.85 -19.82 7.36
N GLU A 19 11.97 -19.66 8.67
CA GLU A 19 10.86 -19.88 9.61
C GLU A 19 10.18 -18.57 10.01
N ARG A 20 10.83 -17.41 9.86
CA ARG A 20 10.35 -16.11 10.35
C ARG A 20 10.55 -15.04 9.28
N LEU A 21 9.69 -15.06 8.26
CA LEU A 21 9.75 -14.08 7.17
C LEU A 21 9.24 -12.71 7.63
N PHE A 22 10.02 -11.66 7.36
CA PHE A 22 9.53 -10.29 7.32
C PHE A 22 9.06 -9.97 5.90
N VAL A 23 7.75 -9.83 5.72
CA VAL A 23 7.17 -9.58 4.39
C VAL A 23 6.98 -8.09 4.19
N LEU A 24 7.48 -7.54 3.09
CA LEU A 24 7.24 -6.16 2.69
C LEU A 24 6.45 -6.11 1.38
N THR A 25 5.27 -5.50 1.38
CA THR A 25 4.45 -5.38 0.17
C THR A 25 4.31 -3.94 -0.34
N GLY A 26 4.04 -3.80 -1.63
CA GLY A 26 3.73 -2.53 -2.27
C GLY A 26 2.60 -2.65 -3.30
N ALA A 27 2.34 -1.57 -4.04
CA ALA A 27 1.15 -1.45 -4.89
C ALA A 27 1.05 -2.53 -5.97
N GLY A 28 2.19 -3.09 -6.42
CA GLY A 28 2.23 -4.20 -7.37
C GLY A 28 1.46 -5.43 -6.89
N CYS A 29 1.38 -5.67 -5.58
CA CYS A 29 0.60 -6.75 -4.97
C CYS A 29 -0.92 -6.60 -5.18
N SER A 30 -1.39 -5.36 -5.36
CA SER A 30 -2.83 -5.02 -5.48
C SER A 30 -3.28 -4.80 -6.92
N THR A 31 -2.38 -4.91 -7.91
CA THR A 31 -2.71 -4.66 -9.32
C THR A 31 -3.82 -5.54 -9.86
N ASN A 32 -3.84 -6.82 -9.50
CA ASN A 32 -4.93 -7.74 -9.87
C ASN A 32 -6.22 -7.56 -9.09
N SER A 33 -6.21 -6.73 -8.06
CA SER A 33 -7.41 -6.34 -7.33
C SER A 33 -8.11 -5.13 -7.97
N GLY A 34 -7.65 -4.69 -9.14
CA GLY A 34 -8.18 -3.53 -9.85
C GLY A 34 -7.62 -2.19 -9.35
N ILE A 35 -6.65 -2.21 -8.43
CA ILE A 35 -5.98 -1.01 -7.93
C ILE A 35 -4.69 -0.82 -8.73
N PRO A 36 -4.56 0.23 -9.55
CA PRO A 36 -3.35 0.43 -10.34
C PRO A 36 -2.13 0.67 -9.44
N ASP A 37 -0.92 0.51 -9.99
CA ASP A 37 0.33 0.87 -9.31
C ASP A 37 0.83 2.25 -9.77
N TYR A 38 1.86 2.76 -9.08
CA TYR A 38 2.36 4.11 -9.32
C TYR A 38 3.48 4.19 -10.37
N ARG A 39 4.17 3.08 -10.66
CA ARG A 39 5.45 3.09 -11.37
C ARG A 39 5.53 2.10 -12.51
N ASP A 40 6.29 2.45 -13.54
CA ASP A 40 6.59 1.57 -14.67
C ASP A 40 7.65 0.52 -14.32
N SER A 41 7.98 -0.34 -15.28
CA SER A 41 9.00 -1.39 -15.14
C SER A 41 10.41 -0.84 -14.88
N HIS A 42 10.67 0.43 -15.19
CA HIS A 42 11.93 1.11 -14.92
C HIS A 42 11.94 1.87 -13.59
N GLY A 43 10.79 1.93 -12.91
CA GLY A 43 10.58 2.63 -11.64
C GLY A 43 10.21 4.11 -11.78
N ASN A 44 9.95 4.61 -12.98
CA ASN A 44 9.47 5.98 -13.19
C ASN A 44 7.99 6.10 -12.84
N TRP A 45 7.53 7.32 -12.55
CA TRP A 45 6.12 7.57 -12.29
C TRP A 45 5.29 7.37 -13.57
N LYS A 46 4.19 6.62 -13.45
CA LYS A 46 3.20 6.44 -14.52
C LYS A 46 2.26 7.65 -14.67
N ARG A 47 2.15 8.46 -13.62
CA ARG A 47 1.19 9.57 -13.49
C ARG A 47 1.79 10.71 -12.67
N THR A 48 1.06 11.81 -12.56
CA THR A 48 1.38 12.94 -11.67
C THR A 48 1.61 12.45 -10.24
N GLN A 49 2.58 13.05 -9.56
CA GLN A 49 2.94 12.67 -8.21
C GLN A 49 1.76 12.86 -7.24
N PRO A 50 1.68 12.04 -6.18
CA PRO A 50 0.65 12.17 -5.15
C PRO A 50 0.66 13.55 -4.48
N VAL A 51 -0.46 13.89 -3.86
CA VAL A 51 -0.65 15.15 -3.13
C VAL A 51 0.47 15.38 -2.10
N ASN A 52 1.00 16.61 -2.07
CA ASN A 52 1.97 17.04 -1.08
C ASN A 52 1.27 17.41 0.23
N PHE A 53 1.80 16.94 1.35
CA PHE A 53 1.24 17.18 2.68
C PHE A 53 1.13 18.67 3.03
N GLN A 54 2.20 19.45 2.78
CA GLN A 54 2.20 20.87 3.13
C GLN A 54 1.15 21.62 2.32
N ALA A 55 1.08 21.38 1.00
CA ALA A 55 0.07 21.97 0.13
C ALA A 55 -1.35 21.60 0.59
N PHE A 56 -1.61 20.34 0.95
CA PHE A 56 -2.92 19.92 1.48
C PHE A 56 -3.28 20.68 2.77
N MET A 57 -2.32 20.88 3.65
CA MET A 57 -2.55 21.56 4.93
C MET A 57 -2.73 23.08 4.76
N SER A 58 -2.04 23.72 3.81
CA SER A 58 -2.07 25.18 3.63
C SER A 58 -3.10 25.66 2.61
N GLU A 59 -3.45 24.87 1.61
CA GLU A 59 -4.21 25.32 0.44
C GLU A 59 -5.59 24.65 0.37
N GLU A 60 -6.64 25.47 0.41
CA GLU A 60 -8.02 24.98 0.27
C GLU A 60 -8.28 24.31 -1.08
N HIS A 61 -7.82 24.91 -2.16
CA HIS A 61 -7.96 24.36 -3.51
C HIS A 61 -7.32 22.97 -3.64
N THR A 62 -6.19 22.72 -2.98
CA THR A 62 -5.53 21.40 -2.98
C THR A 62 -6.38 20.36 -2.23
N ARG A 63 -7.04 20.75 -1.12
CA ARG A 63 -7.99 19.86 -0.42
C ARG A 63 -9.24 19.59 -1.25
N GLN A 64 -9.79 20.62 -1.89
CA GLN A 64 -10.96 20.49 -2.78
C GLN A 64 -10.65 19.52 -3.92
N ARG A 65 -9.53 19.72 -4.62
CA ARG A 65 -9.08 18.82 -5.69
C ARG A 65 -8.89 17.39 -5.19
N TYR A 66 -8.21 17.21 -4.06
CA TYR A 66 -7.99 15.87 -3.49
C TYR A 66 -9.30 15.16 -3.17
N TRP A 67 -10.17 15.80 -2.39
CA TRP A 67 -11.42 15.18 -1.94
C TRP A 67 -12.42 14.98 -3.07
N ALA A 68 -12.44 15.85 -4.09
CA ALA A 68 -13.25 15.64 -5.29
C ALA A 68 -12.82 14.37 -6.06
N ARG A 69 -11.52 14.21 -6.28
CA ARG A 69 -10.95 13.02 -6.93
C ARG A 69 -11.21 11.76 -6.08
N SER A 70 -11.01 11.86 -4.77
CA SER A 70 -11.26 10.77 -3.81
C SER A 70 -12.74 10.39 -3.74
N LEU A 71 -13.67 11.35 -3.80
CA LEU A 71 -15.12 11.08 -3.79
C LEU A 71 -15.50 10.14 -4.94
N ILE A 72 -14.95 10.38 -6.13
CA ILE A 72 -15.26 9.58 -7.33
C ILE A 72 -14.50 8.24 -7.29
N GLY A 73 -13.19 8.26 -7.04
CA GLY A 73 -12.38 7.03 -7.07
C GLY A 73 -12.67 6.06 -5.91
N TRP A 74 -13.21 6.53 -4.78
CA TRP A 74 -13.64 5.67 -3.67
C TRP A 74 -14.71 4.65 -4.10
N ARG A 75 -15.51 4.93 -5.14
CA ARG A 75 -16.54 4.01 -5.65
C ARG A 75 -15.97 2.66 -6.07
N ARG A 76 -14.81 2.67 -6.73
CA ARG A 76 -14.13 1.47 -7.21
C ARG A 76 -13.14 0.95 -6.18
N PHE A 77 -12.36 1.85 -5.58
CA PHE A 77 -11.37 1.49 -4.57
C PHE A 77 -12.02 0.78 -3.36
N GLY A 78 -13.13 1.29 -2.85
CA GLY A 78 -13.87 0.70 -1.73
C GLY A 78 -14.53 -0.65 -2.04
N GLN A 79 -14.55 -1.08 -3.31
CA GLN A 79 -15.08 -2.38 -3.75
C GLN A 79 -13.98 -3.39 -4.08
N ALA A 80 -12.70 -2.98 -4.06
CA ALA A 80 -11.59 -3.85 -4.35
C ALA A 80 -11.57 -5.04 -3.37
N ARG A 81 -11.24 -6.22 -3.89
CA ARG A 81 -11.14 -7.46 -3.11
C ARG A 81 -9.73 -8.01 -3.14
N PRO A 82 -9.28 -8.72 -2.10
CA PRO A 82 -7.99 -9.38 -2.14
C PRO A 82 -7.91 -10.34 -3.32
N ASN A 83 -6.70 -10.48 -3.84
CA ASN A 83 -6.37 -11.45 -4.88
C ASN A 83 -5.53 -12.59 -4.29
N ASP A 84 -5.21 -13.56 -5.14
CA ASP A 84 -4.41 -14.75 -4.81
C ASP A 84 -3.08 -14.45 -4.12
N ALA A 85 -2.39 -13.35 -4.46
CA ALA A 85 -1.16 -12.97 -3.76
C ALA A 85 -1.40 -12.63 -2.28
N HIS A 86 -2.51 -11.95 -1.97
CA HIS A 86 -2.87 -11.63 -0.58
C HIS A 86 -3.24 -12.90 0.20
N HIS A 87 -4.02 -13.81 -0.42
CA HIS A 87 -4.39 -15.07 0.21
C HIS A 87 -3.19 -16.00 0.42
N ALA A 88 -2.26 -16.04 -0.53
CA ALA A 88 -1.02 -16.79 -0.41
C ALA A 88 -0.17 -16.29 0.77
N LEU A 89 0.02 -14.98 0.89
CA LEU A 89 0.73 -14.38 2.01
C LEU A 89 0.00 -14.63 3.35
N ALA A 90 -1.33 -14.58 3.36
CA ALA A 90 -2.11 -14.88 4.56
C ALA A 90 -1.90 -16.33 5.02
N ARG A 91 -1.68 -17.24 4.07
CA ARG A 91 -1.36 -18.64 4.37
C ARG A 91 0.05 -18.83 4.93
N ILE A 92 1.04 -18.02 4.53
CA ILE A 92 2.36 -17.99 5.19
C ILE A 92 2.19 -17.64 6.68
N GLU A 93 1.40 -16.60 7.00
CA GLU A 93 1.12 -16.22 8.38
C GLU A 93 0.36 -17.33 9.14
N ALA A 94 -0.67 -17.91 8.51
CA ALA A 94 -1.45 -18.99 9.12
C ALA A 94 -0.60 -20.23 9.45
N ASN A 95 0.45 -20.49 8.68
CA ASN A 95 1.40 -21.58 8.91
C ASN A 95 2.50 -21.22 9.92
N GLY A 96 2.44 -20.04 10.54
CA GLY A 96 3.42 -19.61 11.55
C GLY A 96 4.79 -19.22 10.97
N ARG A 97 4.86 -18.92 9.67
CA ARG A 97 6.12 -18.63 8.96
C ARG A 97 6.36 -17.16 8.65
N CYS A 98 5.48 -16.29 9.13
CA CYS A 98 5.55 -14.84 8.94
C CYS A 98 5.77 -14.20 10.32
N GLU A 99 6.89 -13.48 10.48
CA GLU A 99 7.15 -12.65 11.66
C GLU A 99 6.26 -11.41 11.64
N MET A 100 6.20 -10.74 10.49
CA MET A 100 5.39 -9.53 10.33
C MET A 100 5.19 -9.24 8.84
N LEU A 101 3.99 -8.78 8.47
CA LEU A 101 3.75 -8.16 7.17
C LEU A 101 3.73 -6.64 7.31
N LEU A 102 4.67 -5.98 6.68
CA LEU A 102 4.73 -4.53 6.52
C LEU A 102 4.21 -4.17 5.12
N THR A 103 3.10 -3.45 5.02
CA THR A 103 2.60 -2.98 3.72
C THR A 103 2.79 -1.49 3.54
N GLN A 104 3.21 -1.08 2.34
CA GLN A 104 3.15 0.31 1.89
C GLN A 104 1.75 0.68 1.38
N ASN A 105 0.89 -0.32 1.16
CA ASN A 105 -0.43 -0.08 0.62
C ASN A 105 -1.33 0.47 1.72
N VAL A 106 -2.34 1.22 1.30
CA VAL A 106 -3.33 1.87 2.16
C VAL A 106 -4.73 1.26 1.96
N ASP A 107 -4.80 0.14 1.24
CA ASP A 107 -6.01 -0.50 0.68
C ASP A 107 -6.71 -1.50 1.60
N ARG A 108 -6.03 -1.92 2.68
CA ARG A 108 -6.52 -2.90 3.65
C ARG A 108 -6.86 -4.28 3.06
N LEU A 109 -6.32 -4.62 1.88
CA LEU A 109 -6.57 -5.90 1.23
C LEU A 109 -5.89 -7.07 1.95
N HIS A 110 -4.75 -6.86 2.60
CA HIS A 110 -4.10 -7.89 3.42
C HIS A 110 -5.00 -8.35 4.57
N GLN A 111 -5.56 -7.40 5.32
CA GLN A 111 -6.45 -7.69 6.43
C GLN A 111 -7.76 -8.31 5.93
N SER A 112 -8.27 -7.84 4.78
CA SER A 112 -9.44 -8.43 4.13
C SER A 112 -9.18 -9.87 3.64
N ALA A 113 -7.93 -10.24 3.35
CA ALA A 113 -7.52 -11.61 3.01
C ALA A 113 -7.38 -12.53 4.23
N GLY A 114 -7.47 -11.99 5.45
CA GLY A 114 -7.36 -12.72 6.71
C GLY A 114 -6.03 -12.57 7.45
N HIS A 115 -5.12 -11.72 6.99
CA HIS A 115 -3.92 -11.39 7.75
C HIS A 115 -4.26 -10.72 9.09
N ARG A 116 -3.57 -11.12 10.16
CA ARG A 116 -3.76 -10.52 11.50
C ARG A 116 -2.59 -9.62 11.89
N GLN A 117 -1.36 -10.02 11.55
CA GLN A 117 -0.14 -9.27 11.86
C GLN A 117 0.28 -8.40 10.68
N VAL A 118 -0.37 -7.22 10.56
CA VAL A 118 -0.09 -6.25 9.50
C VAL A 118 0.25 -4.88 10.07
N ILE A 119 1.38 -4.32 9.64
CA ILE A 119 1.73 -2.93 9.86
C ILE A 119 1.46 -2.15 8.57
N ASP A 120 0.51 -1.21 8.66
CA ASP A 120 0.17 -0.28 7.57
C ASP A 120 1.15 0.91 7.58
N LEU A 121 2.28 0.78 6.87
CA LEU A 121 3.39 1.76 6.93
C LEU A 121 2.97 3.17 6.53
N HIS A 122 2.07 3.29 5.54
CA HIS A 122 1.59 4.58 5.04
C HIS A 122 0.16 4.87 5.50
N GLY A 123 -0.30 4.23 6.58
CA GLY A 123 -1.66 4.41 7.10
C GLY A 123 -2.70 3.68 6.27
N ARG A 124 -3.95 4.13 6.33
CA ARG A 124 -5.10 3.42 5.74
C ARG A 124 -6.16 4.37 5.20
N LEU A 125 -6.69 4.06 4.01
CA LEU A 125 -7.69 4.90 3.32
C LEU A 125 -9.12 4.68 3.80
N ASP A 126 -9.39 3.59 4.50
CA ASP A 126 -10.71 3.32 5.09
C ASP A 126 -10.97 4.12 6.38
N LEU A 127 -10.06 5.01 6.76
CA LEU A 127 -10.22 5.99 7.83
C LEU A 127 -9.92 7.42 7.37
N VAL A 128 -10.62 8.37 7.98
CA VAL A 128 -10.38 9.80 7.88
C VAL A 128 -10.02 10.32 9.27
N ARG A 129 -8.99 11.16 9.35
CA ARG A 129 -8.50 11.77 10.57
C ARG A 129 -8.72 13.28 10.55
N CYS A 130 -9.16 13.83 11.67
CA CYS A 130 -9.06 15.25 11.94
C CYS A 130 -7.64 15.66 12.34
N MET A 131 -7.07 16.62 11.63
CA MET A 131 -5.74 17.17 11.92
C MET A 131 -5.72 18.14 13.12
N GLY A 132 -6.89 18.53 13.64
CA GLY A 132 -7.02 19.36 14.84
C GLY A 132 -7.15 18.55 16.13
N CYS A 133 -8.15 17.67 16.22
CA CYS A 133 -8.43 16.90 17.46
C CYS A 133 -8.01 15.42 17.40
N GLY A 134 -7.49 14.95 16.26
CA GLY A 134 -7.02 13.56 16.11
C GLY A 134 -8.12 12.51 15.98
N ARG A 135 -9.41 12.89 16.07
CA ARG A 135 -10.57 11.99 15.88
C ARG A 135 -10.45 11.26 14.55
N LYS A 136 -10.73 9.95 14.57
CA LYS A 136 -10.83 9.12 13.38
C LYS A 136 -12.29 8.77 13.11
N THR A 137 -12.67 8.81 11.84
CA THR A 137 -14.00 8.45 11.34
C THR A 137 -13.83 7.43 10.21
N PRO A 138 -14.66 6.38 10.14
CA PRO A 138 -14.70 5.47 9.00
C PRO A 138 -14.89 6.22 7.67
N ARG A 139 -14.16 5.82 6.63
CA ARG A 139 -14.19 6.51 5.32
C ARG A 139 -15.56 6.44 4.65
N ASN A 140 -16.32 5.36 4.87
CA ASN A 140 -17.68 5.21 4.37
C ASN A 140 -18.65 6.24 4.98
N GLU A 141 -18.58 6.48 6.29
CA GLU A 141 -19.36 7.53 6.96
C GLU A 141 -18.99 8.90 6.39
N PHE A 142 -17.69 9.21 6.29
CA PHE A 142 -17.26 10.47 5.68
C PHE A 142 -17.65 10.58 4.19
N GLN A 143 -17.70 9.46 3.45
CA GLN A 143 -18.10 9.42 2.05
C GLN A 143 -19.56 9.84 1.87
N GLU A 144 -20.45 9.43 2.78
CA GLU A 144 -21.84 9.86 2.77
C GLU A 144 -21.95 11.37 2.98
N THR A 145 -21.29 11.90 4.02
CA THR A 145 -21.24 13.35 4.29
C THR A 145 -20.67 14.14 3.12
N LEU A 146 -19.55 13.68 2.55
CA LEU A 146 -18.89 14.31 1.41
C LEU A 146 -19.77 14.27 0.16
N GLY A 147 -20.45 13.15 -0.09
CA GLY A 147 -21.37 12.99 -1.22
C GLY A 147 -22.61 13.88 -1.10
N SER A 148 -23.22 13.96 0.10
CA SER A 148 -24.36 14.85 0.35
C SER A 148 -24.01 16.33 0.18
N ALA A 149 -22.80 16.73 0.57
CA ALA A 149 -22.30 18.09 0.37
C ALA A 149 -21.99 18.43 -1.10
N ASN A 150 -21.86 17.41 -1.98
CA ASN A 150 -21.39 17.56 -3.36
C ASN A 150 -22.20 16.70 -4.35
N ALA A 151 -23.53 16.71 -4.23
CA ALA A 151 -24.40 15.79 -5.00
C ALA A 151 -24.20 15.87 -6.53
N GLU A 152 -23.92 17.05 -7.06
CA GLU A 152 -23.66 17.28 -8.50
C GLU A 152 -22.44 16.51 -9.00
N TRP A 153 -21.40 16.40 -8.18
CA TRP A 153 -20.16 15.68 -8.49
C TRP A 153 -20.34 14.17 -8.59
N LEU A 154 -21.41 13.62 -8.00
CA LEU A 154 -21.69 12.18 -8.05
C LEU A 154 -22.07 11.70 -9.46
N THR A 155 -22.36 12.61 -10.39
CA THR A 155 -22.70 12.27 -11.78
C THR A 155 -21.49 12.12 -12.70
N LEU A 156 -20.29 12.50 -12.24
CA LEU A 156 -19.07 12.44 -13.03
C LEU A 156 -18.45 11.04 -12.99
N ASP A 157 -18.07 10.54 -14.17
CA ASP A 157 -17.31 9.29 -14.34
C ASP A 157 -15.83 9.64 -14.56
N ALA A 158 -14.91 9.00 -13.83
CA ALA A 158 -13.48 9.26 -13.93
C ALA A 158 -12.65 7.97 -13.88
N ALA A 159 -11.45 8.01 -14.45
CA ALA A 159 -10.52 6.88 -14.50
C ALA A 159 -9.63 6.81 -13.25
N ASP A 160 -9.31 5.59 -12.80
CA ASP A 160 -8.76 5.29 -11.47
C ASP A 160 -7.26 5.61 -11.29
N ALA A 161 -6.84 6.00 -10.07
CA ALA A 161 -5.45 6.02 -9.59
C ALA A 161 -5.26 5.15 -8.32
N PRO A 162 -4.00 4.83 -7.93
CA PRO A 162 -3.71 3.77 -6.94
C PRO A 162 -4.15 4.03 -5.49
N ASP A 163 -4.30 5.29 -5.08
CA ASP A 163 -4.83 5.74 -3.79
C ASP A 163 -6.32 6.11 -3.85
N GLY A 164 -6.99 5.76 -4.96
CA GLY A 164 -8.37 6.13 -5.20
C GLY A 164 -8.56 7.57 -5.70
N ASP A 165 -7.51 8.24 -6.19
CA ASP A 165 -7.63 9.57 -6.79
C ASP A 165 -8.06 9.49 -8.27
N ALA A 166 -9.33 9.79 -8.57
CA ALA A 166 -9.83 9.88 -9.95
C ALA A 166 -9.10 10.94 -10.81
N ASP A 167 -8.82 10.66 -12.09
CA ASP A 167 -8.18 11.66 -12.96
C ASP A 167 -9.14 12.72 -13.54
N LEU A 168 -8.89 13.99 -13.23
CA LEU A 168 -9.81 15.13 -13.45
C LEU A 168 -9.02 16.42 -13.80
N GLU A 169 -8.04 16.36 -14.70
CA GLU A 169 -7.08 17.45 -14.95
C GLU A 169 -7.70 18.78 -15.48
N HIS A 170 -8.97 18.78 -15.88
CA HIS A 170 -9.65 19.96 -16.42
C HIS A 170 -10.92 20.37 -15.66
N ALA A 171 -11.19 19.77 -14.49
CA ALA A 171 -12.32 20.16 -13.66
C ALA A 171 -12.00 21.41 -12.83
N ASP A 172 -12.98 22.30 -12.68
CA ASP A 172 -12.94 23.40 -11.71
C ASP A 172 -13.41 22.87 -10.34
N PHE A 173 -12.49 22.80 -9.37
CA PHE A 173 -12.77 22.30 -8.02
C PHE A 173 -13.24 23.38 -7.05
N SER A 174 -13.33 24.64 -7.48
CA SER A 174 -13.66 25.77 -6.58
C SER A 174 -15.04 25.64 -5.93
N SER A 175 -15.99 24.97 -6.59
CA SER A 175 -17.33 24.69 -6.08
C SER A 175 -17.40 23.47 -5.15
N PHE A 176 -16.31 22.69 -5.02
CA PHE A 176 -16.31 21.50 -4.19
C PHE A 176 -16.26 21.86 -2.70
N ASN A 177 -17.23 21.36 -1.92
CA ASN A 177 -17.33 21.58 -0.50
C ASN A 177 -16.62 20.46 0.27
N VAL A 178 -15.57 20.80 1.03
CA VAL A 178 -14.88 19.86 1.92
C VAL A 178 -15.43 20.05 3.34
N PRO A 179 -16.20 19.10 3.89
CA PRO A 179 -16.72 19.22 5.24
C PRO A 179 -15.59 19.33 6.28
N ALA A 180 -15.78 20.20 7.26
CA ALA A 180 -14.87 20.30 8.41
C ALA A 180 -15.18 19.21 9.45
N CYS A 181 -14.26 19.00 10.40
CA CYS A 181 -14.51 18.10 11.50
C CYS A 181 -15.69 18.58 12.37
N GLU A 182 -16.72 17.76 12.53
CA GLU A 182 -17.90 18.08 13.33
C GLU A 182 -17.58 18.36 14.81
N SER A 183 -16.46 17.82 15.31
CA SER A 183 -16.06 17.95 16.72
C SER A 183 -15.29 19.22 17.03
N CYS A 184 -14.58 19.82 16.07
CA CYS A 184 -13.69 20.96 16.35
C CYS A 184 -13.50 21.94 15.19
N GLY A 185 -14.14 21.72 14.04
CA GLY A 185 -13.96 22.52 12.82
C GLY A 185 -12.62 22.32 12.10
N GLY A 186 -11.77 21.40 12.56
CA GLY A 186 -10.44 21.15 11.98
C GLY A 186 -10.47 20.46 10.60
N ILE A 187 -9.35 20.54 9.89
CA ILE A 187 -9.15 19.90 8.58
C ILE A 187 -9.28 18.38 8.71
N LEU A 188 -10.06 17.78 7.81
CA LEU A 188 -10.17 16.33 7.63
C LEU A 188 -9.22 15.88 6.52
N LYS A 189 -8.42 14.86 6.82
CA LYS A 189 -7.46 14.23 5.91
C LYS A 189 -7.69 12.71 5.94
N PRO A 190 -7.56 11.96 4.83
CA PRO A 190 -7.43 10.51 4.92
C PRO A 190 -6.30 10.14 5.90
N ASP A 191 -6.46 9.07 6.67
CA ASP A 191 -5.47 8.60 7.67
C ASP A 191 -4.30 7.85 7.01
N VAL A 192 -3.75 8.46 5.97
CA VAL A 192 -2.59 7.97 5.19
C VAL A 192 -1.41 8.91 5.36
N VAL A 193 -0.20 8.47 5.01
CA VAL A 193 0.99 9.33 4.98
C VAL A 193 1.12 9.92 3.58
N PHE A 194 0.98 11.25 3.44
CA PHE A 194 1.16 11.93 2.17
C PHE A 194 2.63 12.12 1.79
N PHE A 195 2.87 12.50 0.53
CA PHE A 195 4.21 12.86 0.11
C PHE A 195 4.70 14.09 0.88
N GLY A 196 5.91 14.03 1.43
CA GLY A 196 6.46 15.06 2.31
C GLY A 196 6.00 14.98 3.77
N GLU A 197 5.13 14.02 4.12
CA GLU A 197 4.76 13.70 5.49
C GLU A 197 5.70 12.62 6.06
N ASN A 198 5.95 12.67 7.37
CA ASN A 198 6.74 11.65 8.05
C ASN A 198 5.85 10.49 8.47
N VAL A 199 6.30 9.26 8.20
CA VAL A 199 5.72 8.07 8.84
C VAL A 199 5.88 8.19 10.37
N PRO A 200 4.84 7.90 11.16
CA PRO A 200 4.92 7.91 12.62
C PRO A 200 6.10 7.09 13.15
N ARG A 201 6.83 7.65 14.12
CA ARG A 201 8.10 7.06 14.60
C ARG A 201 7.89 5.72 15.29
N ASP A 202 6.79 5.57 16.02
CA ASP A 202 6.35 4.35 16.67
C ASP A 202 6.10 3.23 15.65
N ILE A 203 5.43 3.52 14.53
CA ILE A 203 5.20 2.56 13.45
C ILE A 203 6.54 2.08 12.86
N VAL A 204 7.47 3.00 12.60
CA VAL A 204 8.80 2.66 12.09
C VAL A 204 9.60 1.84 13.11
N ALA A 205 9.57 2.21 14.38
CA ALA A 205 10.27 1.50 15.45
C ALA A 205 9.73 0.07 15.60
N THR A 206 8.42 -0.10 15.71
CA THR A 206 7.77 -1.42 15.79
C THR A 206 8.15 -2.29 14.59
N ALA A 207 8.12 -1.75 13.37
CA ALA A 207 8.52 -2.50 12.18
C ALA A 207 10.01 -2.89 12.18
N GLN A 208 10.89 -2.04 12.72
CA GLN A 208 12.32 -2.37 12.89
C GLN A 208 12.54 -3.45 13.94
N ASP A 209 11.77 -3.43 15.03
CA ASP A 209 11.84 -4.44 16.08
C ASP A 209 11.45 -5.83 15.55
N HIS A 210 10.37 -5.92 14.76
CA HIS A 210 9.99 -7.15 14.07
C HIS A 210 11.01 -7.58 13.02
N LEU A 211 11.56 -6.65 12.24
CA LEU A 211 12.61 -6.96 11.27
C LEU A 211 13.85 -7.56 11.97
N ALA A 212 14.17 -7.16 13.20
CA ALA A 212 15.28 -7.70 13.95
C ALA A 212 15.07 -9.15 14.44
N GLN A 213 13.83 -9.65 14.48
CA GLN A 213 13.50 -11.04 14.85
C GLN A 213 13.39 -11.98 13.65
N ALA A 214 13.30 -11.42 12.44
CA ALA A 214 13.16 -12.16 11.21
C ALA A 214 14.47 -12.83 10.77
N ASP A 215 14.36 -13.99 10.12
CA ASP A 215 15.49 -14.72 9.54
C ASP A 215 15.61 -14.54 8.02
N ALA A 216 14.61 -13.94 7.38
CA ALA A 216 14.62 -13.55 5.97
C ALA A 216 13.63 -12.42 5.70
N MET A 217 13.87 -11.67 4.62
CA MET A 217 12.95 -10.65 4.11
C MET A 217 12.40 -11.07 2.74
N LEU A 218 11.08 -10.97 2.58
CA LEU A 218 10.40 -11.18 1.29
C LEU A 218 9.70 -9.90 0.84
N ILE A 219 10.14 -9.34 -0.29
CA ILE A 219 9.51 -8.16 -0.91
C ILE A 219 8.52 -8.63 -1.99
N VAL A 220 7.30 -8.12 -2.00
CA VAL A 220 6.27 -8.48 -2.99
C VAL A 220 5.66 -7.23 -3.61
N GLY A 221 5.83 -7.07 -4.92
CA GLY A 221 5.17 -6.02 -5.69
C GLY A 221 5.55 -4.59 -5.27
N SER A 222 6.81 -4.35 -4.93
CA SER A 222 7.31 -3.00 -4.63
C SER A 222 8.58 -2.68 -5.42
N SER A 223 8.58 -1.52 -6.07
CA SER A 223 9.81 -0.99 -6.69
C SER A 223 10.79 -0.40 -5.67
N LEU A 224 10.34 -0.15 -4.44
CA LEU A 224 11.16 0.42 -3.35
C LEU A 224 11.85 1.75 -3.70
N MET A 225 11.37 2.47 -4.72
CA MET A 225 11.95 3.76 -5.09
C MET A 225 11.75 4.81 -3.98
N VAL A 226 10.64 4.70 -3.24
CA VAL A 226 10.35 5.54 -2.07
C VAL A 226 11.14 5.04 -0.86
N TYR A 227 11.87 5.97 -0.22
CA TYR A 227 12.78 5.64 0.88
C TYR A 227 12.08 5.05 2.12
N SER A 228 10.80 5.34 2.32
CA SER A 228 10.02 4.83 3.46
C SER A 228 9.98 3.31 3.52
N GLY A 229 9.81 2.62 2.38
CA GLY A 229 9.95 1.16 2.31
C GLY A 229 11.41 0.71 2.20
N PHE A 230 12.21 1.37 1.37
CA PHE A 230 13.60 0.96 1.10
C PHE A 230 14.50 0.93 2.34
N ARG A 231 14.26 1.79 3.34
CA ARG A 231 15.04 1.79 4.60
C ARG A 231 15.02 0.45 5.32
N PHE A 232 13.94 -0.33 5.21
CA PHE A 232 13.84 -1.65 5.83
C PHE A 232 14.70 -2.67 5.10
N VAL A 233 14.80 -2.57 3.78
CA VAL A 233 15.71 -3.40 2.97
C VAL A 233 17.17 -3.09 3.30
N GLN A 234 17.53 -1.81 3.44
CA GLN A 234 18.88 -1.44 3.87
C GLN A 234 19.19 -1.97 5.27
N ALA A 235 18.24 -1.87 6.20
CA ALA A 235 18.37 -2.38 7.55
C ALA A 235 18.52 -3.92 7.59
N ALA A 236 17.81 -4.64 6.72
CA ALA A 236 17.94 -6.08 6.55
C ALA A 236 19.33 -6.46 6.00
N ALA A 237 19.79 -5.79 4.94
CA ALA A 237 21.09 -6.02 4.33
C ALA A 237 22.26 -5.75 5.31
N GLN A 238 22.17 -4.68 6.11
CA GLN A 238 23.16 -4.37 7.16
C GLN A 238 23.25 -5.45 8.23
N ARG A 239 22.15 -6.17 8.48
CA ARG A 239 22.08 -7.30 9.41
C ARG A 239 22.38 -8.64 8.74
N GLN A 240 22.71 -8.64 7.46
CA GLN A 240 22.94 -9.84 6.65
C GLN A 240 21.72 -10.79 6.61
N ILE A 241 20.51 -10.24 6.77
CA ILE A 241 19.26 -10.97 6.57
C ILE A 241 19.13 -11.21 5.06
N PRO A 242 18.94 -12.47 4.59
CA PRO A 242 18.73 -12.76 3.18
C PRO A 242 17.43 -12.13 2.67
N ILE A 243 17.48 -11.60 1.44
CA ILE A 243 16.40 -10.79 0.87
C ILE A 243 15.96 -11.38 -0.46
N ALA A 244 14.71 -11.80 -0.56
CA ALA A 244 14.07 -12.18 -1.81
C ALA A 244 13.09 -11.09 -2.26
N ALA A 245 12.92 -10.93 -3.58
CA ALA A 245 11.87 -10.08 -4.13
C ALA A 245 11.09 -10.80 -5.24
N VAL A 246 9.77 -10.60 -5.25
CA VAL A 246 8.88 -10.90 -6.36
C VAL A 246 8.43 -9.57 -6.96
N ASN A 247 8.98 -9.24 -8.13
CA ASN A 247 8.63 -7.99 -8.81
C ASN A 247 9.03 -8.07 -10.29
N LEU A 248 8.09 -7.74 -11.19
CA LEU A 248 8.34 -7.73 -12.65
C LEU A 248 9.35 -6.66 -13.08
N GLY A 249 9.36 -5.52 -12.39
CA GLY A 249 10.19 -4.38 -12.75
C GLY A 249 11.49 -4.29 -11.97
N ARG A 250 12.28 -3.27 -12.29
CA ARG A 250 13.44 -2.85 -11.50
C ARG A 250 12.99 -2.48 -10.08
N THR A 251 13.75 -2.92 -9.09
CA THR A 251 13.64 -2.38 -7.73
C THR A 251 14.88 -1.55 -7.40
N ARG A 252 14.73 -0.59 -6.49
CA ARG A 252 15.87 0.13 -5.90
C ARG A 252 16.82 -0.80 -5.14
N ALA A 253 16.34 -2.00 -4.78
CA ALA A 253 17.04 -2.96 -3.96
C ALA A 253 17.74 -4.06 -4.74
N ASP A 254 17.72 -4.06 -6.09
CA ASP A 254 18.20 -5.19 -6.89
C ASP A 254 19.63 -5.64 -6.51
N ASP A 255 20.54 -4.71 -6.21
CA ASP A 255 21.93 -5.00 -5.78
C ASP A 255 22.04 -5.60 -4.35
N LEU A 256 20.97 -5.57 -3.57
CA LEU A 256 20.88 -6.09 -2.20
C LEU A 256 20.14 -7.43 -2.13
N LEU A 257 19.56 -7.91 -3.24
CA LEU A 257 18.75 -9.12 -3.25
C LEU A 257 19.62 -10.37 -3.33
N THR A 258 19.31 -11.37 -2.51
CA THR A 258 19.83 -12.73 -2.67
C THR A 258 19.07 -13.53 -3.73
N LEU A 259 17.82 -13.16 -3.99
CA LEU A 259 16.95 -13.77 -5.01
C LEU A 259 15.99 -12.72 -5.57
N LYS A 260 15.83 -12.69 -6.89
CA LYS A 260 14.76 -11.95 -7.57
C LYS A 260 13.98 -12.89 -8.46
N VAL A 261 12.66 -12.90 -8.30
CA VAL A 261 11.72 -13.60 -9.16
C VAL A 261 10.95 -12.56 -9.97
N GLU A 262 11.19 -12.55 -11.28
CA GLU A 262 10.59 -11.60 -12.22
C GLU A 262 9.28 -12.15 -12.79
N GLU A 263 8.32 -12.36 -11.90
CA GLU A 263 7.00 -12.89 -12.23
C GLU A 263 5.88 -12.03 -11.63
N ARG A 264 4.65 -12.30 -12.05
CA ARG A 264 3.45 -11.74 -11.43
C ARG A 264 3.31 -12.30 -10.01
N CYS A 265 2.89 -11.46 -9.05
CA CYS A 265 2.85 -11.84 -7.64
C CYS A 265 2.03 -13.10 -7.39
N GLU A 266 0.82 -13.17 -7.96
CA GLU A 266 -0.07 -14.33 -7.87
C GLU A 266 0.54 -15.61 -8.45
N ALA A 267 1.29 -15.52 -9.55
CA ALA A 267 1.91 -16.69 -10.18
C ALA A 267 3.08 -17.21 -9.33
N ALA A 268 3.97 -16.30 -8.91
CA ALA A 268 5.13 -16.63 -8.11
C ALA A 268 4.75 -17.25 -6.75
N LEU A 269 3.63 -16.83 -6.17
CA LEU A 269 3.14 -17.27 -4.86
C LEU A 269 2.13 -18.42 -4.94
N ALA A 270 1.79 -18.92 -6.13
CA ALA A 270 0.74 -19.92 -6.32
C ALA A 270 0.99 -21.25 -5.57
N PHE A 271 2.24 -21.60 -5.28
CA PHE A 271 2.59 -22.78 -4.48
C PHE A 271 2.10 -22.70 -3.02
N LEU A 272 1.67 -21.50 -2.58
CA LEU A 272 1.08 -21.24 -1.28
C LEU A 272 -0.45 -21.22 -1.33
N LEU A 273 -1.11 -21.66 -2.41
CA LEU A 273 -2.59 -21.74 -2.54
C LEU A 273 -3.14 -23.16 -2.68
#